data_AF-A0A1Y4RVB8-F1
#
_entry.id   AF-A0A1Y4RVB8-F1
#
_cell.length_a   1.000
_cell.length_b   1.000
_cell.length_c   1.000
_cell.angle_alpha   90.00
_cell.angle_beta   90.00
_cell.angle_gamma   90.00
#
_symmetry.space_group_name_H-M   'P 1'
#
loop_
_entity.id
_entity.type
_entity.pdbx_description
1 polymer ?
#
loop_
_entity_poly.entity_id
_entity_poly.type
_entity_poly.pdbx_seq_one_letter_code
_entity_poly.pdbx_strand_id
1 'polypeptide(L)'
;MIIEIKKDFEGHTIQNLARTAAPMEHVFSWKFVNAGFFLVAVMAGIEEMDLETDIIPVLKDRGQELMTTKWVEERNLQLFLVKEQEFMANRGRYSISRQKVKNQTPYQVAVYCCEMEGDAFAVYQAREKENRTAVPVAVMGAIRYKTPLFSNRTTGCLRIDKIPGYVDGMIACKPSFSRHAFPIAGNCLGKELAVLMPKGESLSLLVTEKYRQFYMIKVEEG
;
A
#
# COMPACT_ATOMS: atom_id res chain seq x y z
N MET A 1 -16.24 22.98 -11.26
CA MET A 1 -17.21 22.08 -10.56
C MET A 1 -17.17 22.44 -9.09
N ILE A 2 -18.33 22.53 -8.43
CA ILE A 2 -18.37 22.79 -6.98
C ILE A 2 -18.05 21.47 -6.27
N ILE A 3 -17.10 21.49 -5.34
CA ILE A 3 -16.72 20.32 -4.52
C ILE A 3 -17.11 20.60 -3.08
N GLU A 4 -17.92 19.72 -2.50
CA GLU A 4 -18.30 19.80 -1.09
C GLU A 4 -17.74 18.62 -0.30
N ILE A 5 -17.20 18.91 0.87
CA ILE A 5 -16.74 17.88 1.82
C ILE A 5 -17.80 17.74 2.90
N LYS A 6 -18.35 16.54 3.03
CA LYS A 6 -19.38 16.25 4.03
C LYS A 6 -18.77 15.39 5.14
N LYS A 7 -18.74 15.92 6.36
CA LYS A 7 -18.24 15.23 7.56
C LYS A 7 -19.41 14.66 8.38
N ASP A 8 -19.20 13.51 9.02
CA ASP A 8 -20.12 12.95 10.02
C ASP A 8 -21.53 12.53 9.55
N PHE A 9 -21.71 12.12 8.29
CA PHE A 9 -23.06 11.78 7.81
C PHE A 9 -23.46 10.31 7.99
N GLU A 10 -24.57 10.14 8.71
CA GLU A 10 -25.29 8.90 9.04
C GLU A 10 -25.89 8.20 7.80
N GLY A 11 -25.03 7.71 6.89
CA GLY A 11 -25.50 6.85 5.80
C GLY A 11 -24.56 6.69 4.62
N HIS A 12 -23.55 7.54 4.45
CA HIS A 12 -22.61 7.44 3.33
C HIS A 12 -21.27 6.93 3.83
N THR A 13 -21.12 5.61 3.88
CA THR A 13 -19.93 4.96 4.45
C THR A 13 -19.38 3.88 3.53
N ILE A 14 -18.06 3.77 3.51
CA ILE A 14 -17.31 2.64 2.94
C ILE A 14 -16.89 1.76 4.10
N GLN A 15 -17.08 0.45 3.96
CA GLN A 15 -16.76 -0.54 4.97
C GLN A 15 -15.93 -1.67 4.37
N ASN A 16 -14.99 -2.20 5.15
CA ASN A 16 -14.19 -3.37 4.79
C ASN A 16 -13.51 -3.27 3.41
N LEU A 17 -12.87 -2.13 3.11
CA LEU A 17 -12.09 -2.03 1.88
C LEU A 17 -10.95 -3.05 1.91
N ALA A 18 -11.01 -4.01 1.00
CA ALA A 18 -10.06 -5.10 0.89
C ALA A 18 -9.44 -5.15 -0.50
N ARG A 19 -8.15 -5.50 -0.53
CA ARG A 19 -7.40 -5.75 -1.75
C ARG A 19 -7.13 -7.25 -1.91
N THR A 20 -7.44 -7.78 -3.08
CA THR A 20 -7.02 -9.12 -3.53
C THR A 20 -5.96 -9.00 -4.61
N ALA A 21 -4.92 -9.84 -4.56
CA ALA A 21 -3.92 -9.90 -5.63
C ALA A 21 -4.43 -10.76 -6.79
N ALA A 22 -4.47 -10.20 -8.00
CA ALA A 22 -4.67 -10.93 -9.25
C ALA A 22 -3.41 -10.80 -10.13
N PRO A 23 -3.16 -11.69 -11.11
CA PRO A 23 -1.91 -11.70 -11.89
C PRO A 23 -1.58 -10.37 -12.59
N MET A 24 -2.59 -9.72 -13.18
CA MET A 24 -2.40 -8.48 -13.97
C MET A 24 -3.02 -7.23 -13.32
N GLU A 25 -3.77 -7.41 -12.24
CA GLU A 25 -4.58 -6.36 -11.65
C GLU A 25 -4.48 -6.37 -10.11
N HIS A 26 -4.73 -5.21 -9.53
CA HIS A 26 -5.12 -5.08 -8.13
C HIS A 26 -6.64 -4.99 -8.08
N VAL A 27 -7.27 -5.99 -7.46
CA VAL A 27 -8.73 -6.03 -7.32
C VAL A 27 -9.11 -5.53 -5.94
N PHE A 28 -9.97 -4.54 -5.89
CA PHE A 28 -10.50 -3.94 -4.69
C PHE A 28 -11.98 -4.29 -4.54
N SER A 29 -12.40 -4.55 -3.32
CA SER A 29 -13.79 -4.79 -2.95
C SER A 29 -14.10 -4.09 -1.65
N TRP A 30 -15.30 -3.53 -1.54
CA TRP A 30 -15.79 -2.89 -0.33
C TRP A 30 -17.30 -3.07 -0.22
N LYS A 31 -17.82 -2.87 0.98
CA LYS A 31 -19.25 -2.67 1.24
C LYS A 31 -19.52 -1.17 1.39
N PHE A 32 -20.76 -0.77 1.16
CA PHE A 32 -21.20 0.60 1.35
C PHE A 32 -22.66 0.64 1.81
N VAL A 33 -23.07 1.76 2.40
CA VAL A 33 -24.48 2.00 2.80
C VAL A 33 -25.19 2.82 1.72
N ASN A 34 -24.75 4.05 1.45
CA ASN A 34 -25.26 4.91 0.37
C ASN A 34 -24.09 5.52 -0.41
N ALA A 35 -24.20 5.54 -1.74
CA ALA A 35 -23.31 6.23 -2.67
C ALA A 35 -23.82 6.08 -4.12
N GLY A 36 -23.96 7.18 -4.86
CA GLY A 36 -24.17 7.16 -6.31
C GLY A 36 -22.85 6.99 -7.09
N PHE A 37 -21.73 7.40 -6.48
CA PHE A 37 -20.39 7.28 -7.02
C PHE A 37 -19.38 6.87 -5.96
N PHE A 38 -18.29 6.25 -6.40
CA PHE A 38 -17.10 5.99 -5.62
C PHE A 38 -15.92 6.74 -6.21
N LEU A 39 -15.29 7.57 -5.39
CA LEU A 39 -13.99 8.14 -5.72
C LEU A 39 -12.90 7.22 -5.16
N VAL A 40 -12.16 6.57 -6.06
CA VAL A 40 -11.02 5.73 -5.71
C VAL A 40 -9.75 6.55 -5.90
N ALA A 41 -9.07 6.86 -4.80
CA ALA A 41 -7.81 7.59 -4.78
C ALA A 41 -6.65 6.63 -4.54
N VAL A 42 -5.61 6.73 -5.37
CA VAL A 42 -4.40 5.92 -5.29
C VAL A 42 -3.19 6.84 -5.27
N MET A 43 -2.48 6.88 -4.14
CA MET A 43 -1.32 7.75 -3.95
C MET A 43 -0.04 6.93 -3.79
N ALA A 44 1.00 7.30 -4.54
CA ALA A 44 2.31 6.68 -4.42
C ALA A 44 2.97 7.04 -3.08
N GLY A 45 3.51 6.03 -2.39
CA GLY A 45 4.22 6.18 -1.13
C GLY A 45 3.52 5.54 0.07
N ILE A 46 4.09 5.81 1.24
CA ILE A 46 3.63 5.29 2.54
C ILE A 46 3.07 6.39 3.45
N GLU A 47 3.17 7.64 3.03
CA GLU A 47 2.64 8.80 3.76
C GLU A 47 1.12 8.80 3.71
N GLU A 48 0.50 9.06 4.85
CA GLU A 48 -0.96 9.05 4.97
C GLU A 48 -1.59 10.08 4.03
N MET A 49 -2.41 9.57 3.09
CA MET A 49 -3.13 10.40 2.14
C MET A 49 -4.22 11.21 2.85
N ASP A 50 -4.22 12.51 2.72
CA ASP A 50 -5.24 13.40 3.28
C ASP A 50 -6.27 13.83 2.23
N LEU A 51 -7.54 13.82 2.62
CA LEU A 51 -8.63 14.19 1.71
C LEU A 51 -8.54 15.67 1.33
N GLU A 52 -8.39 16.55 2.32
CA GLU A 52 -8.46 18.01 2.14
C GLU A 52 -7.23 18.57 1.43
N THR A 53 -6.04 18.04 1.71
CA THR A 53 -4.77 18.55 1.15
C THR A 53 -4.33 17.85 -0.13
N ASP A 54 -4.58 16.56 -0.29
CA ASP A 54 -4.05 15.81 -1.44
C ASP A 54 -5.09 15.64 -2.56
N ILE A 55 -6.33 15.30 -2.19
CA ILE A 55 -7.36 14.88 -3.15
C ILE A 55 -8.22 16.07 -3.61
N ILE A 56 -8.74 16.86 -2.68
CA ILE A 56 -9.70 17.93 -2.97
C ILE A 56 -9.11 19.00 -3.92
N PRO A 57 -7.83 19.41 -3.82
CA PRO A 57 -7.26 20.35 -4.78
C PRO A 57 -7.30 19.82 -6.21
N VAL A 58 -7.00 18.52 -6.40
CA VAL A 58 -7.06 17.88 -7.73
C VAL A 58 -8.51 17.79 -8.23
N LEU A 59 -9.48 17.51 -7.35
CA LEU A 59 -10.90 17.52 -7.74
C LEU A 59 -11.40 18.92 -8.12
N LYS A 60 -10.95 19.97 -7.43
CA LYS A 60 -11.33 21.35 -7.76
C LYS A 60 -10.80 21.76 -9.14
N ASP A 61 -9.58 21.37 -9.45
CA ASP A 61 -8.91 21.71 -10.71
C ASP A 61 -9.40 20.84 -11.88
N ARG A 62 -9.45 19.52 -11.69
CA ARG A 62 -9.66 18.52 -12.76
C ARG A 62 -10.92 17.68 -12.60
N GLY A 63 -11.83 18.06 -11.71
CA GLY A 63 -13.04 17.29 -11.43
C GLY A 63 -13.98 17.14 -12.63
N GLN A 64 -14.09 18.17 -13.50
CA GLN A 64 -14.88 18.05 -14.73
C GLN A 64 -14.29 17.00 -15.69
N GLU A 65 -12.97 16.99 -15.84
CA GLU A 65 -12.26 15.97 -16.62
C GLU A 65 -12.51 14.58 -16.02
N LEU A 66 -12.39 14.42 -14.70
CA LEU A 66 -12.67 13.17 -13.99
C LEU A 66 -14.10 12.66 -14.25
N MET A 67 -15.11 13.53 -14.25
CA MET A 67 -16.50 13.13 -14.52
C MET A 67 -16.67 12.58 -15.95
N THR A 68 -15.94 13.14 -16.92
CA THR A 68 -16.02 12.72 -18.34
C THR A 68 -15.17 11.50 -18.67
N THR A 69 -13.94 11.45 -18.18
CA THR A 69 -12.94 10.42 -18.53
C THR A 69 -12.92 9.27 -17.53
N LYS A 70 -13.54 9.46 -16.36
CA LYS A 70 -13.53 8.56 -15.20
C LYS A 70 -12.16 8.32 -14.57
N TRP A 71 -11.13 9.04 -15.02
CA TRP A 71 -9.79 8.90 -14.48
C TRP A 71 -8.94 10.14 -14.73
N VAL A 72 -8.24 10.61 -13.70
CA VAL A 72 -7.19 11.63 -13.82
C VAL A 72 -5.96 11.22 -13.02
N GLU A 73 -4.80 11.70 -13.43
CA GLU A 73 -3.53 11.52 -12.73
C GLU A 73 -2.82 12.86 -12.60
N GLU A 74 -2.43 13.22 -11.39
CA GLU A 74 -1.72 14.45 -11.04
C GLU A 74 -0.56 14.11 -10.10
N ARG A 75 0.68 14.33 -10.56
CA ARG A 75 1.92 14.01 -9.83
C ARG A 75 1.99 12.56 -9.36
N ASN A 76 1.67 12.31 -8.08
CA ASN A 76 1.73 11.01 -7.42
C ASN A 76 0.34 10.46 -7.05
N LEU A 77 -0.73 11.18 -7.42
CA LEU A 77 -2.10 10.84 -7.11
C LEU A 77 -2.86 10.47 -8.39
N GLN A 78 -3.49 9.31 -8.37
CA GLN A 78 -4.43 8.86 -9.39
C GLN A 78 -5.83 8.83 -8.78
N LEU A 79 -6.78 9.46 -9.46
CA LEU A 79 -8.19 9.47 -9.07
C LEU A 79 -9.00 8.73 -10.12
N PHE A 80 -9.84 7.81 -9.68
CA PHE A 80 -10.78 7.09 -10.53
C PHE A 80 -12.19 7.31 -10.01
N LEU A 81 -13.14 7.46 -10.93
CA LEU A 81 -14.54 7.61 -10.62
C LEU A 81 -15.30 6.37 -11.09
N VAL A 82 -16.00 5.73 -10.17
CA VAL A 82 -16.79 4.52 -10.44
C VAL A 82 -18.24 4.82 -10.08
N LYS A 83 -19.18 4.54 -11.00
CA LYS A 83 -20.61 4.65 -10.67
C LYS A 83 -21.06 3.46 -9.83
N GLU A 84 -22.03 3.67 -8.94
CA GLU A 84 -22.61 2.60 -8.13
C GLU A 84 -23.07 1.41 -8.98
N GLN A 85 -23.83 1.69 -10.03
CA GLN A 85 -24.36 0.66 -10.94
C GLN A 85 -23.25 -0.15 -11.61
N GLU A 86 -22.13 0.49 -11.98
CA GLU A 86 -20.97 -0.17 -12.59
C GLU A 86 -20.26 -1.08 -11.58
N PHE A 87 -20.11 -0.61 -10.34
CA PHE A 87 -19.53 -1.39 -9.24
C PHE A 87 -20.39 -2.60 -8.88
N MET A 88 -21.71 -2.42 -8.79
CA MET A 88 -22.66 -3.48 -8.49
C MET A 88 -22.77 -4.51 -9.62
N ALA A 89 -22.75 -4.07 -10.88
CA ALA A 89 -22.69 -4.97 -12.04
C ALA A 89 -21.42 -5.83 -12.03
N ASN A 90 -20.31 -5.30 -11.53
CA ASN A 90 -19.05 -6.02 -11.31
C ASN A 90 -18.98 -6.79 -9.98
N ARG A 91 -20.14 -7.09 -9.37
CA ARG A 91 -20.24 -7.90 -8.14
C ARG A 91 -19.50 -7.27 -6.95
N GLY A 92 -19.52 -5.94 -6.86
CA GLY A 92 -18.88 -5.20 -5.77
C GLY A 92 -17.35 -5.23 -5.86
N ARG A 93 -16.80 -5.17 -7.08
CA ARG A 93 -15.36 -5.18 -7.33
C ARG A 93 -14.94 -4.10 -8.30
N TYR A 94 -13.75 -3.58 -8.08
CA TYR A 94 -13.07 -2.64 -8.96
C TYR A 94 -11.61 -3.06 -9.18
N SER A 95 -11.18 -3.07 -10.43
CA SER A 95 -9.82 -3.48 -10.81
C SER A 95 -8.98 -2.30 -11.28
N ILE A 96 -7.75 -2.23 -10.80
CA ILE A 96 -6.72 -1.32 -11.31
C ILE A 96 -5.61 -2.14 -11.95
N SER A 97 -5.26 -1.82 -13.19
CA SER A 97 -4.14 -2.46 -13.89
C SER A 97 -2.84 -2.24 -13.13
N ARG A 98 -2.04 -3.30 -12.99
CA ARG A 98 -0.67 -3.22 -12.44
C ARG A 98 0.23 -2.29 -13.25
N GLN A 99 -0.07 -2.00 -14.52
CA GLN A 99 0.70 -1.04 -15.31
C GLN A 99 0.55 0.40 -14.80
N LYS A 100 -0.59 0.74 -14.17
CA LYS A 100 -0.83 2.05 -13.56
C LYS A 100 -0.12 2.20 -12.21
N VAL A 101 0.29 1.09 -11.60
CA VAL A 101 0.86 1.02 -10.24
C VAL A 101 2.29 0.48 -10.33
N LYS A 102 3.30 1.35 -10.24
CA LYS A 102 4.70 0.97 -10.47
C LYS A 102 5.15 -0.13 -9.50
N ASN A 103 5.73 -1.20 -10.04
CA ASN A 103 6.09 -2.42 -9.30
C ASN A 103 7.03 -2.25 -8.09
N GLN A 104 7.74 -1.13 -7.97
CA GLN A 104 8.71 -0.87 -6.89
C GLN A 104 8.29 0.24 -5.92
N THR A 105 7.08 0.79 -6.09
CA THR A 105 6.56 1.86 -5.24
C THR A 105 5.35 1.32 -4.49
N PRO A 106 5.30 1.41 -3.15
CA PRO A 106 4.08 1.10 -2.42
C PRO A 106 3.04 2.18 -2.72
N TYR A 107 1.76 1.82 -2.64
CA TYR A 107 0.69 2.79 -2.83
C TYR A 107 -0.33 2.71 -1.71
N GLN A 108 -0.82 3.88 -1.28
CA GLN A 108 -2.02 3.99 -0.47
C GLN A 108 -3.24 4.03 -1.38
N VAL A 109 -4.31 3.38 -0.96
CA VAL A 109 -5.60 3.39 -1.65
C VAL A 109 -6.67 3.83 -0.66
N ALA A 110 -7.47 4.81 -1.05
CA ALA A 110 -8.63 5.25 -0.30
C ALA A 110 -9.86 5.27 -1.21
N VAL A 111 -11.02 4.90 -0.68
CA VAL A 111 -12.30 4.99 -1.40
C VAL A 111 -13.23 5.91 -0.62
N TYR A 112 -13.95 6.78 -1.32
CA TYR A 112 -14.93 7.67 -0.71
C TYR A 112 -16.28 7.48 -1.39
N CYS A 113 -17.36 7.52 -0.60
CA CYS A 113 -18.70 7.70 -1.14
C CYS A 113 -18.81 9.11 -1.71
N CYS A 114 -19.48 9.24 -2.85
CA CYS A 114 -19.75 10.54 -3.47
C CYS A 114 -21.16 10.59 -4.05
N GLU A 115 -21.71 11.79 -4.11
CA GLU A 115 -23.03 12.09 -4.67
C GLU A 115 -23.00 13.36 -5.52
N MET A 116 -23.90 13.44 -6.48
CA MET A 116 -24.21 14.69 -7.17
C MET A 116 -25.39 15.36 -6.47
N GLU A 117 -25.13 16.42 -5.70
CA GLU A 117 -26.13 17.23 -5.01
C GLU A 117 -26.36 18.51 -5.82
N GLY A 118 -27.26 18.45 -6.80
CA GLY A 118 -27.43 19.54 -7.78
C GLY A 118 -26.17 19.71 -8.64
N ASP A 119 -25.54 20.90 -8.55
CA ASP A 119 -24.30 21.23 -9.27
C ASP A 119 -23.02 20.90 -8.48
N ALA A 120 -23.17 20.42 -7.23
CA ALA A 120 -22.06 20.07 -6.36
C ALA A 120 -21.76 18.56 -6.41
N PHE A 121 -20.46 18.24 -6.47
CA PHE A 121 -19.96 16.89 -6.23
C PHE A 121 -19.57 16.78 -4.76
N ALA A 122 -20.41 16.08 -3.99
CA ALA A 122 -20.21 15.87 -2.57
C ALA A 122 -19.31 14.65 -2.35
N VAL A 123 -18.24 14.82 -1.57
CA VAL A 123 -17.33 13.75 -1.13
C VAL A 123 -17.52 13.54 0.37
N TYR A 124 -17.97 12.34 0.76
CA TYR A 124 -18.24 12.03 2.16
C TYR A 124 -16.99 11.46 2.82
N GLN A 125 -16.55 12.10 3.90
CA GLN A 125 -15.40 11.67 4.67
C GLN A 125 -15.75 10.43 5.49
N ALA A 126 -14.89 9.40 5.44
CA ALA A 126 -15.05 8.22 6.27
C ALA A 126 -14.72 8.54 7.74
N ARG A 127 -15.54 8.02 8.67
CA ARG A 127 -15.32 8.17 10.13
C ARG A 127 -14.14 7.34 10.63
N GLU A 128 -13.91 6.19 10.02
CA GLU A 128 -12.84 5.26 10.36
C GLU A 128 -11.94 4.98 9.16
N LYS A 129 -10.78 4.35 9.41
CA LYS A 129 -9.84 3.94 8.35
C LYS A 129 -10.30 2.69 7.57
N GLU A 130 -11.58 2.31 7.66
CA GLU A 130 -12.18 1.19 6.92
C GLU A 130 -12.21 1.41 5.41
N ASN A 131 -12.07 2.66 4.98
CA ASN A 131 -12.07 3.08 3.59
C ASN A 131 -10.67 3.09 2.97
N ARG A 132 -9.66 2.56 3.68
CA ARG A 132 -8.25 2.61 3.28
C ARG A 132 -7.65 1.20 3.19
N THR A 133 -6.77 1.04 2.22
CA THR A 133 -5.92 -0.16 2.08
C THR A 133 -4.61 0.23 1.40
N ALA A 134 -3.76 -0.75 1.12
CA ALA A 134 -2.47 -0.52 0.46
C ALA A 134 -2.20 -1.55 -0.63
N VAL A 135 -1.44 -1.12 -1.63
CA VAL A 135 -0.78 -2.01 -2.59
C VAL A 135 0.66 -2.20 -2.14
N PRO A 136 0.99 -3.38 -1.58
CA PRO A 136 2.34 -3.63 -1.08
C PRO A 136 3.32 -3.97 -2.21
N VAL A 137 4.58 -3.63 -1.98
CA VAL A 137 5.71 -4.03 -2.84
C VAL A 137 6.40 -5.26 -2.26
N ALA A 138 6.75 -6.20 -3.13
CA ALA A 138 7.63 -7.30 -2.76
C ALA A 138 9.08 -6.81 -2.74
N VAL A 139 9.72 -6.91 -1.58
CA VAL A 139 11.15 -6.69 -1.38
C VAL A 139 11.85 -8.03 -1.46
N MET A 140 12.85 -8.11 -2.33
CA MET A 140 13.69 -9.31 -2.44
C MET A 140 14.82 -9.25 -1.43
N GLY A 141 14.97 -10.33 -0.67
CA GLY A 141 16.11 -10.59 0.19
C GLY A 141 16.72 -11.95 -0.14
N ALA A 142 18.01 -12.10 0.10
CA ALA A 142 18.73 -13.36 -0.05
C ALA A 142 19.46 -13.68 1.26
N ILE A 143 19.38 -14.94 1.70
CA ILE A 143 20.10 -15.42 2.87
C ILE A 143 20.92 -16.64 2.46
N ARG A 144 22.23 -16.58 2.72
CA ARG A 144 23.16 -17.69 2.50
C ARG A 144 23.90 -18.00 3.79
N TYR A 145 24.23 -19.26 4.01
CA TYR A 145 24.94 -19.68 5.21
C TYR A 145 26.36 -20.16 4.91
N LYS A 146 27.33 -19.66 5.66
CA LYS A 146 28.74 -20.10 5.61
C LYS A 146 29.13 -20.67 6.95
N THR A 147 29.42 -21.97 6.99
CA THR A 147 29.87 -22.67 8.20
C THR A 147 31.28 -23.22 7.96
N PRO A 148 32.33 -22.67 8.59
CA PRO A 148 33.66 -23.24 8.52
C PRO A 148 33.69 -24.66 9.11
N LEU A 149 34.54 -25.52 8.56
CA LEU A 149 34.77 -26.86 9.11
C LEU A 149 35.20 -26.78 10.58
N PHE A 150 34.64 -27.65 11.42
CA PHE A 150 34.89 -27.73 12.87
C PHE A 150 34.50 -26.49 13.71
N SER A 151 33.85 -25.49 13.12
CA SER A 151 33.33 -24.32 13.84
C SER A 151 32.00 -24.64 14.54
N ASN A 152 31.81 -24.10 15.74
CA ASN A 152 30.51 -24.04 16.43
C ASN A 152 29.69 -22.78 16.06
N ARG A 153 30.19 -21.97 15.12
CA ARG A 153 29.57 -20.77 14.58
C ARG A 153 29.26 -20.92 13.09
N THR A 154 28.16 -20.31 12.68
CA THR A 154 27.74 -20.13 11.28
C THR A 154 27.59 -18.64 11.01
N THR A 155 27.98 -18.19 9.82
CA THR A 155 27.75 -16.83 9.35
C THR A 155 26.56 -16.82 8.40
N GLY A 156 25.50 -16.10 8.76
CA GLY A 156 24.40 -15.76 7.85
C GLY A 156 24.79 -14.54 7.02
N CYS A 157 24.97 -14.72 5.72
CA CYS A 157 25.19 -13.67 4.73
C CYS A 157 23.84 -13.22 4.19
N LEU A 158 23.40 -12.05 4.62
CA LEU A 158 22.15 -11.42 4.23
C LEU A 158 22.39 -10.36 3.16
N ARG A 159 21.57 -10.32 2.11
CA ARG A 159 21.51 -9.20 1.16
C ARG A 159 20.05 -8.80 0.95
N ILE A 160 19.78 -7.51 0.92
CA ILE A 160 18.46 -6.94 0.61
C ILE A 160 18.66 -5.93 -0.50
N ASP A 161 17.79 -5.92 -1.50
CA ASP A 161 17.87 -4.94 -2.57
C ASP A 161 17.64 -3.51 -2.06
N LYS A 162 18.14 -2.54 -2.82
CA LYS A 162 17.88 -1.12 -2.51
C LYS A 162 16.40 -0.82 -2.68
N ILE A 163 15.83 -0.14 -1.69
CA ILE A 163 14.42 0.25 -1.69
C ILE A 163 14.38 1.79 -1.75
N PRO A 164 13.78 2.38 -2.80
CA PRO A 164 13.59 3.83 -2.87
C PRO A 164 12.78 4.33 -1.67
N GLY A 165 13.24 5.41 -1.02
CA GLY A 165 12.57 5.99 0.15
C GLY A 165 12.62 5.13 1.41
N TYR A 166 13.59 4.20 1.52
CA TYR A 166 13.75 3.37 2.72
C TYR A 166 13.90 4.21 3.99
N VAL A 167 13.18 3.81 5.03
CA VAL A 167 13.28 4.38 6.38
C VAL A 167 14.02 3.38 7.28
N ASP A 168 15.00 3.85 8.04
CA ASP A 168 15.77 3.01 8.96
C ASP A 168 14.87 2.21 9.90
N GLY A 169 15.13 0.90 10.01
CA GLY A 169 14.32 -0.03 10.78
C GLY A 169 12.98 -0.41 10.13
N MET A 170 12.72 -0.06 8.87
CA MET A 170 11.58 -0.59 8.12
C MET A 170 11.67 -2.12 7.98
N ILE A 171 12.87 -2.64 7.74
CA ILE A 171 13.17 -4.06 7.75
C ILE A 171 14.07 -4.37 8.95
N ALA A 172 13.84 -5.51 9.58
CA ALA A 172 14.67 -6.04 10.66
C ALA A 172 15.14 -7.46 10.33
N CYS A 173 16.34 -7.80 10.78
CA CYS A 173 16.81 -9.18 10.78
C CYS A 173 16.51 -9.84 12.13
N LYS A 174 16.09 -11.10 12.11
CA LYS A 174 15.71 -11.85 13.31
C LYS A 174 16.43 -13.20 13.33
N PRO A 175 17.51 -13.33 14.11
CA PRO A 175 18.12 -14.63 14.37
C PRO A 175 17.19 -15.51 15.20
N SER A 176 17.13 -16.83 14.95
CA SER A 176 16.25 -17.76 15.68
C SER A 176 16.55 -17.83 17.18
N PHE A 177 17.82 -17.84 17.59
CA PHE A 177 18.24 -17.87 19.00
C PHE A 177 17.96 -16.56 19.78
N SER A 178 17.78 -15.44 19.09
CA SER A 178 17.54 -14.15 19.75
C SER A 178 16.07 -14.00 20.08
N ARG A 179 15.71 -13.29 21.16
CA ARG A 179 14.32 -12.83 21.36
C ARG A 179 14.01 -11.53 20.61
N HIS A 180 15.05 -10.81 20.20
CA HIS A 180 14.94 -9.50 19.59
C HIS A 180 15.20 -9.57 18.08
N ALA A 181 14.49 -8.72 17.33
CA ALA A 181 14.79 -8.39 15.96
C ALA A 181 15.68 -7.13 15.94
N PHE A 182 16.63 -7.09 15.02
CA PHE A 182 17.59 -5.99 14.90
C PHE A 182 17.25 -5.17 13.65
N PRO A 183 17.00 -3.85 13.80
CA PRO A 183 16.64 -3.00 12.67
C PRO A 183 17.82 -2.88 11.69
N ILE A 184 17.52 -2.87 10.40
CA ILE A 184 18.50 -2.68 9.33
C ILE A 184 18.48 -1.22 8.93
N ALA A 185 19.65 -0.60 8.90
CA ALA A 185 19.83 0.77 8.41
C ALA A 185 19.84 0.80 6.87
N GLY A 186 19.38 1.89 6.26
CA GLY A 186 19.26 2.04 4.82
C GLY A 186 20.60 1.98 4.10
N ASN A 187 21.68 2.41 4.76
CA ASN A 187 23.05 2.34 4.25
C ASN A 187 23.59 0.89 4.14
N CYS A 188 22.90 -0.08 4.74
CA CYS A 188 23.17 -1.51 4.64
C CYS A 188 22.49 -2.17 3.42
N LEU A 189 21.50 -1.51 2.82
CA LEU A 189 20.80 -2.06 1.64
C LEU A 189 21.70 -2.10 0.40
N GLY A 190 21.51 -3.12 -0.43
CA GLY A 190 22.34 -3.40 -1.60
C GLY A 190 23.74 -3.94 -1.27
N LYS A 191 24.05 -4.20 0.00
CA LYS A 191 25.32 -4.78 0.47
C LYS A 191 25.07 -6.14 1.12
N GLU A 192 26.13 -6.94 1.20
CA GLU A 192 26.11 -8.16 2.01
C GLU A 192 26.37 -7.81 3.48
N LEU A 193 25.49 -8.27 4.36
CA LEU A 193 25.58 -8.13 5.81
C LEU A 193 25.89 -9.51 6.40
N ALA A 194 26.96 -9.58 7.19
CA ALA A 194 27.34 -10.81 7.88
C ALA A 194 26.79 -10.80 9.30
N VAL A 195 25.99 -11.80 9.64
CA VAL A 195 25.47 -12.03 10.99
C VAL A 195 26.08 -13.31 11.53
N LEU A 196 26.85 -13.20 12.62
CA LEU A 196 27.53 -14.34 13.22
C LEU A 196 26.63 -14.99 14.27
N MET A 197 26.36 -16.28 14.11
CA MET A 197 25.35 -17.02 14.88
C MET A 197 25.91 -18.37 15.36
N PRO A 198 25.36 -18.97 16.42
CA PRO A 198 25.61 -20.38 16.74
C PRO A 198 25.28 -21.30 15.55
N LYS A 199 25.98 -22.42 15.43
CA LYS A 199 25.71 -23.42 14.40
C LYS A 199 24.31 -24.02 14.57
N GLY A 200 23.57 -24.14 13.47
CA GLY A 200 22.19 -24.67 13.46
C GLY A 200 21.10 -23.60 13.58
N GLU A 201 21.48 -22.35 13.83
CA GLU A 201 20.56 -21.22 13.88
C GLU A 201 20.27 -20.66 12.48
N SER A 202 19.06 -20.12 12.31
CA SER A 202 18.60 -19.47 11.09
C SER A 202 18.43 -17.96 11.27
N LEU A 203 18.41 -17.26 10.14
CA LEU A 203 18.12 -15.84 10.05
C LEU A 203 16.82 -15.65 9.28
N SER A 204 15.96 -14.77 9.77
CA SER A 204 14.76 -14.33 9.06
C SER A 204 14.79 -12.83 8.83
N LEU A 205 14.08 -12.40 7.78
CA LEU A 205 13.82 -11.00 7.52
C LEU A 205 12.37 -10.67 7.80
N LEU A 206 12.14 -9.56 8.48
CA LEU A 206 10.81 -9.11 8.90
C LEU A 206 10.60 -7.66 8.50
N VAL A 207 9.39 -7.34 8.01
CA VAL A 207 8.93 -5.95 7.92
C VAL A 207 8.37 -5.56 9.29
N THR A 208 8.79 -4.41 9.80
CA THR A 208 8.28 -3.90 11.08
C THR A 208 6.80 -3.52 10.96
N GLU A 209 6.06 -3.65 12.07
CA GLU A 209 4.58 -3.62 12.08
C GLU A 209 4.00 -2.43 11.31
N LYS A 210 4.55 -1.24 11.56
CA LYS A 210 4.17 0.03 10.92
C LYS A 210 4.14 -0.04 9.38
N TYR A 211 4.97 -0.88 8.77
CA TYR A 211 5.14 -0.92 7.32
C TYR A 211 4.65 -2.22 6.66
N ARG A 212 4.10 -3.17 7.43
CA ARG A 212 3.66 -4.49 6.92
C ARG A 212 2.58 -4.41 5.84
N GLN A 213 1.75 -3.37 5.87
CA GLN A 213 0.75 -3.16 4.83
C GLN A 213 1.34 -2.70 3.48
N PHE A 214 2.55 -2.14 3.48
CA PHE A 214 3.20 -1.55 2.30
C PHE A 214 4.32 -2.40 1.72
N TYR A 215 4.90 -3.30 2.51
CA TYR A 215 6.00 -4.13 2.06
C TYR A 215 5.82 -5.58 2.49
N MET A 216 6.20 -6.48 1.60
CA MET A 216 6.29 -7.91 1.85
C MET A 216 7.69 -8.37 1.52
N ILE A 217 8.30 -9.22 2.35
CA ILE A 217 9.64 -9.74 2.07
C ILE A 217 9.51 -11.11 1.43
N LYS A 218 10.22 -11.31 0.31
CA LYS A 218 10.46 -12.60 -0.30
C LYS A 218 11.92 -12.95 -0.11
N VAL A 219 12.17 -14.09 0.54
CA VAL A 219 13.53 -14.56 0.80
C VAL A 219 13.87 -15.66 -0.18
N GLU A 220 14.96 -15.47 -0.92
CA GLU A 220 15.63 -16.54 -1.65
C GLU A 220 16.62 -17.23 -0.70
N GLU A 221 16.37 -18.51 -0.42
CA GLU A 221 17.32 -19.36 0.30
C GLU A 221 18.30 -19.96 -0.70
N GLY A 222 19.60 -19.84 -0.42
CA GLY A 222 20.66 -20.40 -1.25
C GLY A 222 21.83 -20.92 -0.44
#